data_AF-A0A0G1HPY4-F1
#
_entry.id   AF-A0A0G1HPY4-F1
#
_cell.length_a   1.000
_cell.length_b   1.000
_cell.length_c   1.000
_cell.angle_alpha   90.00
_cell.angle_beta   90.00
_cell.angle_gamma   90.00
#
_symmetry.space_group_name_H-M   'P 1'
#
loop_
_entity.id
_entity.type
_entity.pdbx_description
1 polymer ?
#
loop_
_entity_poly.entity_id
_entity_poly.type
_entity_poly.pdbx_seq_one_letter_code
_entity_poly.pdbx_strand_id
1 'polypeptide(L)' 'MKYKRYEFSLQYPKPLAKNELKDLITVARSGLFSRYASDYTKKLEIDLARYYGKKHAVTCTSGTAALHGCLT' A
#
# COMPACT_ATOMS: atom_id res chain seq x y z
N MET A 1 -18.88 12.51 22.54
CA MET A 1 -19.10 11.41 21.59
C MET A 1 -18.13 10.28 21.97
N LYS A 2 -18.59 9.16 22.54
CA LYS A 2 -17.72 8.00 22.83
C LYS A 2 -17.47 7.29 21.51
N TYR A 3 -16.27 7.41 20.95
CA TYR A 3 -15.88 6.68 19.73
C TYR A 3 -16.11 5.17 19.94
N LYS A 4 -16.80 4.52 18.99
CA LYS A 4 -16.85 3.05 18.96
C LYS A 4 -15.40 2.55 18.86
N ARG A 5 -14.97 1.68 19.78
CA ARG A 5 -13.60 1.14 19.80
C ARG A 5 -13.37 0.31 18.55
N TYR A 6 -12.63 0.86 17.59
CA TYR A 6 -12.23 0.18 16.35
C TYR A 6 -11.30 -1.01 16.61
N GLU A 7 -10.68 -1.06 17.80
CA GLU A 7 -9.69 -2.07 18.22
C GLU A 7 -10.16 -3.51 18.03
N PHE A 8 -11.47 -3.76 18.15
CA PHE A 8 -12.07 -5.10 18.05
C PHE A 8 -12.99 -5.27 16.83
N SER A 9 -13.08 -4.26 15.94
CA SER A 9 -13.95 -4.35 14.77
C SER A 9 -13.15 -4.70 13.52
N LEU A 10 -13.57 -5.78 12.85
CA LEU A 10 -13.08 -6.16 11.53
C LEU A 10 -13.56 -5.23 10.41
N GLN A 11 -14.70 -4.55 10.61
CA GLN A 11 -15.35 -3.74 9.57
C GLN A 11 -14.93 -2.27 9.60
N TYR A 12 -14.43 -1.77 10.73
CA TYR A 12 -13.99 -0.38 10.81
C TYR A 12 -12.54 -0.25 10.33
N PRO A 13 -12.24 0.76 9.50
CA PRO A 13 -10.86 1.04 9.10
C PRO A 13 -10.04 1.35 10.35
N LYS A 14 -8.92 0.64 10.47
CA LYS A 14 -7.96 0.87 11.56
C LYS A 14 -7.20 2.17 11.27
N PRO A 15 -6.90 2.99 12.30
CA PRO A 15 -6.00 4.13 12.13
C PRO A 15 -4.64 3.69 11.59
N LEU A 16 -4.00 4.58 10.83
CA LEU A 16 -2.64 4.36 10.36
C LEU A 16 -1.68 4.21 11.54
N ALA A 17 -0.82 3.20 11.48
CA ALA A 17 0.29 3.07 12.38
C ALA A 17 1.31 4.20 12.14
N LYS A 18 2.14 4.50 13.16
CA LYS A 18 3.10 5.62 13.10
C LYS A 18 4.08 5.51 11.92
N ASN A 19 4.50 4.30 11.58
CA ASN A 19 5.36 4.01 10.43
C ASN A 19 4.64 4.30 9.10
N GLU A 20 3.40 3.87 8.95
CA GLU A 20 2.60 4.12 7.74
C GLU A 20 2.36 5.63 7.52
N LEU A 21 2.11 6.37 8.61
CA LEU A 21 1.97 7.83 8.55
C LEU A 21 3.28 8.52 8.12
N LYS A 22 4.43 8.04 8.61
CA LYS A 22 5.74 8.59 8.24
C LYS A 22 5.99 8.48 6.74
N ASP A 23 5.65 7.34 6.14
CA ASP A 23 5.83 7.12 4.71
C ASP A 23 4.93 8.07 3.90
N LEU A 24 3.68 8.25 4.34
CA LEU A 24 2.74 9.18 3.71
C LEU A 24 3.26 10.63 3.74
N ILE A 25 3.78 11.09 4.88
CA ILE A 25 4.38 12.43 5.02
C ILE A 25 5.62 12.56 4.13
N THR A 26 6.44 11.51 4.03
CA THR A 26 7.65 11.51 3.22
C THR A 26 7.33 11.68 1.73
N VAL A 27 6.35 10.92 1.22
CA VAL A 27 5.88 11.04 -0.17
C VAL A 27 5.21 12.40 -0.40
N ALA A 28 4.36 12.87 0.53
CA ALA A 28 3.71 14.17 0.43
C ALA A 28 4.72 15.32 0.28
N ARG A 29 5.83 15.27 1.05
CA ARG A 29 6.89 16.28 1.00
C ARG A 29 7.81 16.17 -0.20
N SER A 30 7.94 15.00 -0.82
CA SER A 30 8.85 14.81 -1.96
C SER A 30 8.31 15.45 -3.24
N GLY A 31 6.99 15.64 -3.37
CA GLY A 31 6.35 16.06 -4.62
C GLY A 31 6.31 14.98 -5.70
N LEU A 32 6.81 13.77 -5.40
CA LEU A 32 6.94 12.66 -6.35
C LEU A 32 5.80 11.66 -6.15
N PHE A 33 4.64 11.96 -6.74
CA PHE A 33 3.40 11.20 -6.49
C PHE A 33 3.15 10.04 -7.47
N SER A 34 3.94 9.97 -8.53
CA SER A 34 3.80 8.93 -9.56
C SER A 34 4.81 7.81 -9.37
N ARG A 35 4.45 6.59 -9.77
CA ARG A 35 5.36 5.43 -9.83
C ARG A 35 6.56 5.68 -10.76
N TYR A 36 6.41 6.59 -11.73
CA TYR A 36 7.48 6.95 -12.66
C TYR A 36 8.41 8.02 -12.09
N ALA A 37 7.98 8.69 -11.01
CA ALA A 37 8.70 9.78 -10.37
C ALA A 37 9.41 9.33 -9.09
N SER A 38 9.07 8.17 -8.51
CA SER A 38 9.70 7.66 -7.29
C SER A 38 9.88 6.14 -7.30
N ASP A 39 10.91 5.66 -6.61
CA ASP A 39 11.17 4.22 -6.41
C ASP A 39 10.32 3.59 -5.30
N TYR A 40 9.38 4.32 -4.70
CA TYR A 40 8.62 3.84 -3.54
C TYR A 40 7.85 2.55 -3.86
N THR A 41 7.09 2.56 -4.95
CA THR A 41 6.33 1.40 -5.42
C THR A 41 7.24 0.26 -5.86
N LYS A 42 8.37 0.56 -6.49
CA LYS A 42 9.36 -0.44 -6.93
C LYS A 42 9.99 -1.18 -5.74
N LYS A 43 10.33 -0.47 -4.66
CA LYS A 43 10.86 -1.09 -3.43
C LYS A 43 9.81 -2.00 -2.79
N LEU A 44 8.56 -1.55 -2.71
CA LEU A 44 7.46 -2.36 -2.23
C LEU A 44 7.26 -3.63 -3.07
N GLU A 45 7.31 -3.53 -4.40
CA GLU A 45 7.21 -4.69 -5.31
C GLU A 45 8.33 -5.72 -5.06
N ILE A 46 9.57 -5.26 -4.84
CA ILE A 46 10.71 -6.14 -4.51
C ILE A 46 10.48 -6.86 -3.17
N ASP A 47 10.05 -6.12 -2.14
CA ASP A 47 9.83 -6.70 -0.81
C ASP A 47 8.64 -7.69 -0.80
N LEU A 48 7.58 -7.40 -1.56
CA LEU A 48 6.45 -8.32 -1.73
C LEU A 48 6.86 -9.58 -2.49
N ALA A 49 7.63 -9.45 -3.57
CA ALA A 49 8.16 -10.60 -4.31
C ALA A 49 8.97 -11.51 -3.39
N ARG A 50 9.84 -10.93 -2.54
CA ARG A 50 10.61 -11.67 -1.54
C ARG A 50 9.70 -12.33 -0.50
N TYR A 51 8.73 -11.60 0.05
CA TYR A 51 7.81 -12.11 1.06
C TYR A 51 7.02 -13.33 0.59
N TYR A 52 6.51 -13.30 -0.65
CA TYR A 52 5.73 -14.39 -1.23
C TYR A 52 6.59 -15.48 -1.92
N GLY A 53 7.92 -15.37 -1.90
CA GLY A 53 8.82 -16.31 -2.57
C GLY A 53 8.61 -16.37 -4.08
N LYS A 54 8.33 -15.23 -4.72
CA LYS A 54 8.12 -15.10 -6.17
C LYS A 54 9.23 -14.28 -6.82
N LYS A 55 9.41 -14.46 -8.13
CA LYS A 55 10.39 -13.69 -8.90
C LYS A 55 9.98 -12.22 -9.06
N HIS A 56 8.68 -11.97 -9.18
CA HIS A 56 8.12 -10.65 -9.42
C HIS A 56 6.83 -10.47 -8.62
N ALA A 57 6.56 -9.23 -8.23
CA ALA A 57 5.27 -8.77 -7.75
C ALA A 57 4.97 -7.42 -8.44
N VAL A 58 3.70 -7.17 -8.73
CA VAL A 58 3.26 -5.93 -9.40
C VAL A 58 2.18 -5.29 -8.55
N THR A 59 2.35 -4.01 -8.25
CA THR A 59 1.36 -3.24 -7.52
C THR A 59 0.24 -2.77 -8.44
N CYS A 60 -1.00 -2.91 -7.98
CA CYS A 60 -2.21 -2.48 -8.68
C CYS A 60 -3.04 -1.58 -7.76
N THR A 61 -3.93 -0.78 -8.36
CA THR A 61 -4.80 0.14 -7.61
C THR A 61 -5.85 -0.59 -6.76
N SER A 62 -6.18 -1.83 -7.12
CA SER A 62 -7.08 -2.71 -6.37
C SER A 62 -6.86 -4.18 -6.75
N GLY A 63 -7.46 -5.10 -5.98
CA GLY A 63 -7.49 -6.52 -6.33
C GLY A 63 -8.23 -6.79 -7.65
N THR A 64 -9.30 -6.06 -7.93
CA THR A 64 -10.04 -6.16 -9.21
C THR A 64 -9.16 -5.74 -10.39
N ALA A 65 -8.40 -4.65 -10.25
CA ALA A 65 -7.47 -4.21 -11.30
C ALA A 65 -6.34 -5.22 -11.53
N ALA A 66 -5.87 -5.89 -10.48
CA ALA A 66 -4.88 -6.97 -10.61
C ALA A 66 -5.44 -8.15 -11.41
N LEU A 67 -6.68 -8.57 -11.13
CA LEU A 67 -7.33 -9.64 -11.91
C LEU A 67 -7.55 -9.22 -13.36
N HIS A 68 -8.01 -7.97 -13.58
CA HIS A 68 -8.20 -7.45 -14.93
C HIS A 68 -6.89 -7.50 -15.72
N GLY A 69 -5.80 -6.94 -15.18
CA GLY A 69 -4.50 -6.92 -15.86
C GLY A 69 -3.85 -8.30 -16.08
N CYS A 70 -4.29 -9.34 -15.36
CA CYS A 70 -3.82 -10.71 -15.57
C CYS A 70 -4.64 -11.49 -16.60
N LEU A 71 -5.90 -11.10 -16.83
CA LEU A 71 -6.86 -11.86 -17.64
C LEU A 71 -7.12 -11.23 -19.01
N THR A 72 -6.76 -9.96 -19.20
CA THR A 72 -6.72 -9.29 -20.51
C THR A 72 -5.37 -9.45 -21.17
#